data_AF-J3A3Q3-F1
#
_entry.id   AF-J3A3Q3-F1
#
_cell.length_a   1.000
_cell.length_b   1.000
_cell.length_c   1.000
_cell.angle_alpha   90.00
_cell.angle_beta   90.00
_cell.angle_gamma   90.00
#
_symmetry.space_group_name_H-M   'P 1'
#
loop_
_entity.id
_entity.type
_entity.pdbx_description
1 polymer ?
#
loop_
_entity_poly.entity_id
_entity_poly.type
_entity_poly.pdbx_seq_one_letter_code
_entity_poly.pdbx_strand_id
1 'polypeptide(L)'
;MNVVTWQEAEDTLTAAIEYLGAMPDRERAFLAAGQRSAWPAIVRDLQSDYADAEASPSPQLTRRCANLVERMLTGERPLANAIPEGHRPLVGKVIVMKRWPGPDGFGWDHVYRSTGGQLFNIARRCVLPTTSDGMRKAYERAIGRLAVALDMASNRVA
;
A
#
# COMPACT_ATOMS: atom_id res chain seq x y z
N MET A 1 16.28 -12.24 -18.22
CA MET A 1 15.96 -11.95 -16.80
C MET A 1 15.42 -10.54 -16.74
N ASN A 2 14.13 -10.37 -16.45
CA ASN A 2 13.54 -9.05 -16.32
C ASN A 2 13.59 -8.68 -14.83
N VAL A 3 14.53 -7.82 -14.44
CA VAL A 3 14.70 -7.40 -13.04
C VAL A 3 13.62 -6.38 -12.72
N VAL A 4 12.76 -6.67 -11.74
CA VAL A 4 11.76 -5.68 -11.29
C VAL A 4 12.47 -4.52 -10.60
N THR A 5 12.32 -3.33 -11.18
CA THR A 5 12.88 -2.09 -10.64
C THR A 5 12.09 -1.59 -9.43
N TRP A 6 12.70 -0.68 -8.68
CA TRP A 6 12.06 -0.01 -7.56
C TRP A 6 10.79 0.75 -8.00
N GLN A 7 10.84 1.44 -9.14
CA GLN A 7 9.72 2.21 -9.67
C GLN A 7 8.57 1.29 -10.08
N GLU A 8 8.85 0.18 -10.79
CA GLU A 8 7.82 -0.78 -11.18
C GLU A 8 7.13 -1.41 -9.96
N ALA A 9 7.85 -1.64 -8.87
CA ALA A 9 7.27 -2.14 -7.63
C ALA A 9 6.33 -1.11 -6.98
N GLU A 10 6.72 0.16 -6.95
CA GLU A 10 5.87 1.25 -6.47
C GLU A 10 4.61 1.40 -7.34
N ASP A 11 4.77 1.42 -8.67
CA ASP A 11 3.67 1.59 -9.62
C ASP A 11 2.70 0.41 -9.55
N THR A 12 3.21 -0.82 -9.41
CA THR A 12 2.39 -2.03 -9.27
C THR A 12 1.58 -1.99 -7.97
N LEU A 13 2.20 -1.55 -6.86
CA LEU A 13 1.50 -1.41 -5.59
C LEU A 13 0.43 -0.30 -5.66
N THR A 14 0.78 0.84 -6.26
CA THR A 14 -0.14 1.97 -6.46
C THR A 14 -1.35 1.56 -7.31
N ALA A 15 -1.12 0.86 -8.42
CA ALA A 15 -2.19 0.34 -9.27
C ALA A 15 -3.10 -0.65 -8.52
N ALA A 16 -2.53 -1.56 -7.71
CA ALA A 16 -3.33 -2.48 -6.89
C ALA A 16 -4.23 -1.74 -5.89
N ILE A 17 -3.74 -0.66 -5.30
CA ILE A 17 -4.51 0.18 -4.37
C ILE A 17 -5.63 0.93 -5.09
N GLU A 18 -5.36 1.48 -6.28
CA GLU A 18 -6.38 2.13 -7.10
C GLU A 18 -7.50 1.16 -7.49
N TYR A 19 -7.13 -0.04 -7.94
CA TYR A 19 -8.10 -1.07 -8.28
C TYR A 19 -8.90 -1.53 -7.06
N LEU A 20 -8.26 -1.61 -5.89
CA LEU A 20 -8.98 -1.91 -4.65
C LEU A 20 -10.05 -0.85 -4.34
N GLY A 21 -9.74 0.44 -4.52
CA GLY A 21 -10.72 1.53 -4.36
C GLY A 21 -11.87 1.48 -5.37
N ALA A 22 -11.59 1.01 -6.59
CA ALA A 22 -12.57 0.86 -7.67
C ALA A 22 -13.37 -0.46 -7.64
N MET A 23 -13.16 -1.34 -6.63
CA MET A 23 -13.90 -2.61 -6.54
C MET A 23 -15.41 -2.38 -6.38
N PRO A 24 -16.29 -3.18 -7.02
CA PRO A 24 -17.74 -3.07 -6.88
C PRO A 24 -18.22 -3.35 -5.45
N ASP A 25 -19.34 -2.72 -5.04
CA ASP A 25 -19.87 -2.81 -3.67
C ASP A 25 -20.11 -4.23 -3.15
N ARG A 26 -20.45 -5.18 -4.03
CA ARG A 26 -20.66 -6.59 -3.66
C ARG A 26 -19.36 -7.28 -3.22
N GLU A 27 -18.24 -6.95 -3.85
CA GLU A 27 -16.90 -7.38 -3.42
C GLU A 27 -16.40 -6.54 -2.24
N ARG A 28 -16.87 -5.28 -2.10
CA ARG A 28 -16.58 -4.45 -0.91
C ARG A 28 -17.13 -5.03 0.39
N ALA A 29 -18.23 -5.78 0.36
CA ALA A 29 -18.73 -6.48 1.55
C ALA A 29 -17.78 -7.62 2.01
N PHE A 30 -17.19 -8.35 1.06
CA PHE A 30 -16.13 -9.35 1.33
C PHE A 30 -14.88 -8.67 1.88
N LEU A 31 -14.52 -7.52 1.32
CA LEU A 31 -13.47 -6.64 1.84
C LEU A 31 -13.78 -6.19 3.29
N ALA A 32 -14.95 -5.64 3.58
CA ALA A 32 -15.35 -5.22 4.93
C ALA A 32 -15.28 -6.38 5.95
N ALA A 33 -15.60 -7.61 5.55
CA ALA A 33 -15.43 -8.80 6.39
C ALA A 33 -13.95 -9.14 6.67
N GLY A 34 -13.05 -8.84 5.72
CA GLY A 34 -11.60 -8.97 5.84
C GLY A 34 -10.92 -7.99 6.81
N GLN A 35 -11.59 -6.91 7.25
CA GLN A 35 -11.05 -5.98 8.27
C GLN A 35 -10.59 -6.67 9.56
N ARG A 36 -11.12 -7.87 9.85
CA ARG A 36 -10.78 -8.68 11.03
C ARG A 36 -9.51 -9.53 10.86
N SER A 37 -9.03 -9.71 9.63
CA SER A 37 -7.78 -10.41 9.31
C SER A 37 -6.67 -9.41 8.96
N ALA A 38 -5.43 -9.89 8.85
CA ALA A 38 -4.18 -9.12 8.81
C ALA A 38 -3.99 -8.27 7.53
N TRP A 39 -4.94 -7.37 7.26
CA TRP A 39 -4.86 -6.42 6.17
C TRP A 39 -3.66 -5.49 6.33
N PRO A 40 -2.92 -5.22 5.26
CA PRO A 40 -1.89 -4.19 5.32
C PRO A 40 -2.57 -2.85 5.69
N ALA A 41 -1.98 -2.09 6.62
CA ALA A 41 -2.57 -0.87 7.16
C ALA A 41 -2.99 0.16 6.08
N ILE A 42 -2.31 0.14 4.93
CA ILE A 42 -2.68 0.87 3.71
C ILE A 42 -4.16 0.72 3.32
N VAL A 43 -4.74 -0.48 3.51
CA VAL A 43 -6.14 -0.75 3.17
C VAL A 43 -7.08 -0.20 4.24
N ARG A 44 -6.65 -0.21 5.50
CA ARG A 44 -7.43 0.30 6.63
C ARG A 44 -7.57 1.82 6.56
N ASP A 45 -6.48 2.52 6.23
CA ASP A 45 -6.47 3.99 6.09
C ASP A 45 -7.29 4.46 4.89
N LEU A 46 -7.31 3.71 3.78
CA LEU A 46 -8.15 4.04 2.63
C LEU A 46 -9.65 3.90 2.94
N GLN A 47 -10.07 2.89 3.72
CA GLN A 47 -11.49 2.66 4.03
C GLN A 47 -12.15 3.76 4.87
N SER A 48 -11.40 4.53 5.67
CA SER A 48 -11.99 5.63 6.44
C SER A 48 -12.47 6.78 5.57
N ASP A 49 -11.82 7.01 4.42
CA ASP A 49 -12.19 8.09 3.50
C ASP A 49 -13.35 7.72 2.56
N TYR A 50 -13.72 6.43 2.50
CA TYR A 50 -14.83 5.93 1.67
C TYR A 50 -16.20 5.91 2.36
N ALA A 51 -16.25 6.04 3.69
CA ALA A 51 -17.52 6.00 4.43
C ALA A 51 -18.44 7.20 4.13
N ASP A 52 -17.89 8.30 3.59
CA ASP A 52 -18.59 9.57 3.39
C ASP A 52 -18.90 9.92 1.91
N ALA A 53 -18.56 9.06 0.94
CA ALA A 53 -18.79 9.34 -0.48
C ALA A 53 -20.05 8.64 -1.02
N GLU A 54 -21.04 9.41 -1.49
CA GLU A 54 -22.17 8.91 -2.27
C GLU A 54 -21.68 8.04 -3.44
N ALA A 55 -22.02 6.75 -3.39
CA ALA A 55 -21.48 5.72 -4.26
C ALA A 55 -21.91 5.92 -5.72
N SER A 56 -21.05 6.55 -6.52
CA SER A 56 -21.15 6.46 -7.98
C SER A 56 -20.64 5.09 -8.45
N PRO A 57 -21.33 4.41 -9.38
CA PRO A 57 -20.90 3.10 -9.87
C PRO A 57 -19.51 3.21 -10.51
N SER A 58 -18.52 2.60 -9.87
CA SER A 58 -17.17 2.52 -10.42
C SER A 58 -17.15 1.58 -11.63
N PRO A 59 -16.38 1.91 -12.70
CA PRO A 59 -16.26 1.05 -13.86
C PRO A 59 -15.83 -0.37 -13.45
N GLN A 60 -16.46 -1.39 -14.04
CA GLN A 60 -16.21 -2.78 -13.70
C GLN A 60 -14.73 -3.12 -13.94
N LEU A 61 -14.03 -3.49 -12.88
CA LEU A 61 -12.65 -3.94 -12.96
C LEU A 61 -12.54 -5.14 -13.91
N THR A 62 -11.51 -5.14 -14.75
CA THR A 62 -11.19 -6.32 -15.54
C THR A 62 -10.70 -7.45 -14.63
N ARG A 63 -10.83 -8.70 -15.08
CA ARG A 63 -10.27 -9.87 -14.37
C ARG A 63 -8.78 -9.71 -14.03
N ARG A 64 -8.01 -9.05 -14.89
CA ARG A 64 -6.59 -8.77 -14.67
C ARG A 64 -6.38 -7.83 -13.48
N CYS A 65 -7.21 -6.80 -13.34
CA CYS A 65 -7.17 -5.87 -12.22
C CYS A 65 -7.52 -6.58 -10.89
N ALA A 66 -8.57 -7.40 -10.88
CA ALA A 66 -8.96 -8.18 -9.71
C ALA A 66 -7.86 -9.16 -9.26
N ASN A 67 -7.26 -9.90 -10.20
CA ASN A 67 -6.13 -10.79 -9.91
C ASN A 67 -4.91 -10.05 -9.35
N LEU A 68 -4.67 -8.81 -9.80
CA LEU A 68 -3.59 -7.99 -9.25
C LEU A 68 -3.86 -7.60 -7.80
N VAL A 69 -5.09 -7.19 -7.48
CA VAL A 69 -5.51 -6.87 -6.10
C VAL A 69 -5.37 -8.10 -5.21
N GLU A 70 -5.84 -9.26 -5.65
CA GLU A 70 -5.72 -10.52 -4.91
C GLU A 70 -4.26 -10.87 -4.63
N ARG A 71 -3.41 -10.87 -5.66
CA ARG A 71 -1.99 -11.20 -5.52
C ARG A 71 -1.23 -10.19 -4.65
N MET A 72 -1.57 -8.91 -4.74
CA MET A 72 -0.83 -7.85 -4.05
C MET A 72 -1.30 -7.61 -2.62
N LEU A 73 -2.61 -7.67 -2.36
CA LEU A 73 -3.22 -7.08 -1.16
C LEU A 73 -4.13 -8.03 -0.38
N THR A 74 -4.95 -8.86 -1.03
CA THR A 74 -6.09 -9.54 -0.37
C THR A 74 -6.06 -11.07 -0.36
N GLY A 75 -5.16 -11.71 -1.12
CA GLY A 75 -5.02 -13.17 -1.15
C GLY A 75 -4.45 -13.77 0.14
N GLU A 76 -4.25 -15.09 0.18
CA GLU A 76 -3.76 -15.79 1.37
C GLU A 76 -2.32 -15.38 1.76
N ARG A 77 -1.48 -15.06 0.76
CA ARG A 77 -0.09 -14.62 0.93
C ARG A 77 0.21 -13.43 0.03
N PRO A 78 -0.35 -12.25 0.34
CA PRO A 78 -0.25 -11.07 -0.51
C PRO A 78 1.21 -10.60 -0.57
N LEU A 79 1.66 -10.16 -1.74
CA LEU A 79 3.04 -9.68 -1.93
C LEU A 79 3.38 -8.47 -1.06
N ALA A 80 2.39 -7.65 -0.71
CA ALA A 80 2.56 -6.55 0.24
C ALA A 80 3.05 -7.01 1.63
N ASN A 81 2.92 -8.30 1.98
CA ASN A 81 3.49 -8.82 3.22
C ASN A 81 5.03 -8.81 3.27
N ALA A 82 5.71 -8.65 2.13
CA ALA A 82 7.15 -8.39 2.09
C ALA A 82 7.54 -7.08 2.79
N ILE A 83 6.60 -6.13 2.89
CA ILE A 83 6.75 -4.89 3.66
C ILE A 83 6.61 -5.22 5.15
N PRO A 84 7.59 -4.83 5.99
CA PRO A 84 7.50 -5.01 7.44
C PRO A 84 6.23 -4.40 8.01
N GLU A 85 5.55 -5.12 8.90
CA GLU A 85 4.24 -4.71 9.44
C GLU A 85 4.23 -3.28 9.97
N GLY A 86 5.24 -2.90 10.78
CA GLY A 86 5.36 -1.55 11.31
C GLY A 86 5.66 -0.45 10.28
N HIS A 87 6.02 -0.79 9.04
CA HIS A 87 6.26 0.17 7.95
C HIS A 87 5.10 0.25 6.95
N ARG A 88 4.12 -0.66 7.03
CA ARG A 88 2.94 -0.64 6.15
C ARG A 88 2.11 0.65 6.27
N PRO A 89 1.90 1.25 7.47
CA PRO A 89 1.18 2.52 7.57
C PRO A 89 1.92 3.66 6.84
N LEU A 90 3.24 3.72 6.98
CA LEU A 90 4.07 4.71 6.27
C LEU A 90 3.95 4.54 4.75
N VAL A 91 4.09 3.31 4.25
CA VAL A 91 3.98 3.03 2.81
C VAL A 91 2.61 3.41 2.27
N GLY A 92 1.55 3.10 3.02
CA GLY A 92 0.20 3.47 2.61
C GLY A 92 -0.03 4.95 2.52
N LYS A 93 0.37 5.67 3.56
CA LYS A 93 0.27 7.13 3.58
C LYS A 93 1.03 7.78 2.42
N VAL A 94 2.25 7.31 2.14
CA VAL A 94 3.06 7.84 1.03
C VAL A 94 2.39 7.59 -0.33
N ILE A 95 1.86 6.40 -0.57
CA ILE A 95 1.22 6.07 -1.86
C ILE A 95 -0.06 6.89 -2.05
N VAL A 96 -0.90 6.98 -1.01
CA VAL A 96 -2.11 7.81 -1.06
C VAL A 96 -1.76 9.27 -1.35
N MET A 97 -0.78 9.84 -0.64
CA MET A 97 -0.34 11.23 -0.85
C MET A 97 0.27 11.48 -2.23
N LYS A 98 0.99 10.49 -2.79
CA LYS A 98 1.53 10.59 -4.16
C LYS A 98 0.44 10.52 -5.22
N ARG A 99 -0.58 9.68 -5.00
CA ARG A 99 -1.65 9.45 -5.97
C ARG A 99 -2.70 10.56 -5.98
N TRP A 100 -3.14 10.97 -4.79
CA TRP A 100 -4.09 12.07 -4.59
C TRP A 100 -3.40 13.18 -3.81
N PRO A 101 -2.45 13.89 -4.44
CA PRO A 101 -1.80 15.02 -3.78
C PRO A 101 -2.87 16.08 -3.47
N GLY A 102 -2.95 16.47 -2.21
CA GLY A 102 -3.70 17.67 -1.83
C GLY A 102 -3.12 18.93 -2.47
N PRO A 103 -3.66 20.12 -2.16
CA PRO A 103 -3.21 21.38 -2.76
C PRO A 103 -1.70 21.64 -2.58
N ASP A 104 -1.11 21.15 -1.49
CA ASP A 104 0.32 21.30 -1.17
C ASP A 104 1.23 20.27 -1.87
N GLY A 105 0.67 19.33 -2.62
CA GLY A 105 1.44 18.27 -3.27
C GLY A 105 1.97 17.20 -2.31
N PHE A 106 2.80 16.31 -2.87
CA PHE A 106 3.57 15.34 -2.09
C PHE A 106 4.87 15.98 -1.57
N GLY A 107 5.13 15.82 -0.27
CA GLY A 107 6.40 16.21 0.34
C GLY A 107 6.69 15.40 1.59
N TRP A 108 7.95 15.02 1.80
CA TRP A 108 8.37 14.25 2.97
C TRP A 108 8.14 14.98 4.30
N ASP A 109 8.15 16.31 4.30
CA ASP A 109 7.80 17.09 5.48
C ASP A 109 6.32 16.97 5.84
N HIS A 110 5.45 16.78 4.84
CA HIS A 110 4.03 16.54 5.06
C HIS A 110 3.80 15.12 5.62
N VAL A 111 4.50 14.12 5.09
CA VAL A 111 4.50 12.75 5.65
C VAL A 111 4.99 12.77 7.10
N TYR A 112 6.07 13.51 7.39
CA TYR A 112 6.62 13.66 8.73
C TYR A 112 5.63 14.29 9.71
N ARG A 113 5.00 15.42 9.34
CA ARG A 113 4.01 16.10 10.18
C ARG A 113 2.78 15.21 10.44
N SER A 114 2.26 14.55 9.40
CA SER A 114 1.08 13.69 9.49
C SER A 114 1.31 12.37 10.23
N THR A 115 2.55 12.05 10.59
CA THR A 115 2.94 10.89 11.43
C THR A 115 3.48 11.33 12.80
N GLY A 116 3.39 12.63 13.12
CA GLY A 116 3.88 13.19 14.39
C GLY A 116 5.40 13.06 14.57
N GLY A 117 6.15 12.88 13.48
CA GLY A 117 7.59 12.62 13.52
C GLY A 117 7.96 11.27 14.12
N GLN A 118 7.04 10.31 14.11
CA GLN A 118 7.22 9.00 14.72
C GLN A 118 7.18 7.88 13.67
N LEU A 119 8.00 6.85 13.86
CA LEU A 119 8.01 5.66 13.01
C LEU A 119 8.32 4.40 13.81
N PHE A 120 7.75 3.28 13.39
CA PHE A 120 8.07 1.98 13.98
C PHE A 120 9.52 1.59 13.69
N ASN A 121 10.28 1.37 14.76
CA ASN A 121 11.62 0.84 14.70
C ASN A 121 11.59 -0.70 14.78
N ILE A 122 11.98 -1.35 13.68
CA ILE A 122 11.95 -2.82 13.57
C ILE A 122 12.85 -3.49 14.61
N ALA A 123 14.05 -2.96 14.85
CA ALA A 123 15.03 -3.55 15.76
C ALA A 123 14.60 -3.45 17.23
N ARG A 124 13.97 -2.34 17.62
CA ARG A 124 13.49 -2.09 18.99
C ARG A 124 12.05 -2.53 19.22
N ARG A 125 11.33 -2.91 18.17
CA ARG A 125 9.91 -3.31 18.17
C ARG A 125 8.98 -2.28 18.83
N CYS A 126 9.29 -1.00 18.68
CA CYS A 126 8.50 0.10 19.23
C CYS A 126 8.50 1.32 18.29
N VAL A 127 7.54 2.22 18.48
CA VAL A 127 7.47 3.50 17.77
C VAL A 127 8.44 4.49 18.42
N LEU A 128 9.31 5.09 17.62
CA LEU A 128 10.31 6.05 18.08
C LEU A 128 10.28 7.32 17.23
N PRO A 129 10.71 8.47 17.78
CA PRO A 129 10.98 9.66 16.99
C PRO A 129 11.95 9.35 15.84
N THR A 130 11.70 9.95 14.67
CA THR A 130 12.55 9.85 13.49
C THR A 130 12.62 11.21 12.79
N THR A 131 13.26 11.28 11.62
CA THR A 131 13.30 12.47 10.76
C THR A 131 12.53 12.21 9.46
N SER A 132 12.21 13.27 8.70
CA SER A 132 11.62 13.13 7.36
C SER A 132 12.50 12.27 6.43
N ASP A 133 13.82 12.47 6.45
CA ASP A 133 14.79 11.61 5.73
C ASP A 133 14.81 10.17 6.24
N GLY A 134 14.66 9.97 7.55
CA GLY A 134 14.53 8.63 8.15
C GLY A 134 13.29 7.89 7.65
N MET A 135 12.16 8.59 7.52
CA MET A 135 10.94 8.04 6.91
C MET A 135 11.14 7.74 5.43
N ARG A 136 11.77 8.65 4.67
CA ARG A 136 12.12 8.43 3.27
C ARG A 136 12.91 7.14 3.06
N LYS A 137 13.99 6.95 3.81
CA LYS A 137 14.82 5.74 3.72
C LYS A 137 14.08 4.48 4.13
N ALA A 138 13.21 4.56 5.15
CA ALA A 138 12.39 3.42 5.56
C ALA A 138 11.41 3.01 4.46
N TYR A 139 10.77 3.98 3.82
CA TYR A 139 9.90 3.78 2.67
C TYR A 139 10.64 3.18 1.47
N GLU A 140 11.77 3.77 1.06
CA GLU A 140 12.58 3.27 -0.07
C GLU A 140 13.00 1.81 0.16
N ARG A 141 13.42 1.45 1.37
CA ARG A 141 13.75 0.06 1.75
C ARG A 141 12.53 -0.87 1.73
N ALA A 142 11.37 -0.39 2.17
CA ALA A 142 10.14 -1.16 2.13
C ALA A 142 9.71 -1.49 0.69
N ILE A 143 9.77 -0.51 -0.22
CA ILE A 143 9.50 -0.72 -1.65
C ILE A 143 10.58 -1.63 -2.27
N GLY A 144 11.85 -1.48 -1.88
CA GLY A 144 12.92 -2.39 -2.33
C GLY A 144 12.66 -3.85 -1.96
N ARG A 145 12.13 -4.13 -0.76
CA ARG A 145 11.72 -5.49 -0.37
C ARG A 145 10.57 -6.02 -1.22
N LEU A 146 9.62 -5.15 -1.56
CA LEU A 146 8.52 -5.50 -2.45
C LEU A 146 9.01 -5.80 -3.88
N ALA A 147 9.96 -5.03 -4.40
CA ALA A 147 10.57 -5.27 -5.71
C ALA A 147 11.21 -6.67 -5.78
N VAL A 148 11.96 -7.06 -4.75
CA VAL A 148 12.52 -8.42 -4.64
C VAL A 148 11.43 -9.49 -4.60
N ALA A 149 10.34 -9.27 -3.85
CA ALA A 149 9.24 -10.22 -3.78
C ALA A 149 8.49 -10.36 -5.13
N LEU A 150 8.32 -9.25 -5.85
CA LEU A 150 7.74 -9.24 -7.19
C LEU A 150 8.62 -9.97 -8.19
N ASP A 151 9.93 -9.73 -8.17
CA ASP A 151 10.91 -10.42 -9.03
C ASP A 151 10.89 -11.94 -8.80
N MET A 152 10.95 -12.37 -7.54
CA MET A 152 10.85 -13.79 -7.18
C MET A 152 9.53 -14.42 -7.62
N ALA A 153 8.42 -13.69 -7.52
CA ALA A 153 7.10 -14.20 -7.92
C ALA A 153 6.95 -14.27 -9.45
N SER A 154 7.55 -13.33 -10.20
CA SER A 154 7.56 -13.37 -11.67
C SER A 154 8.41 -14.52 -12.21
N ASN A 155 9.51 -14.84 -11.53
CA ASN A 155 10.40 -15.95 -11.91
C ASN A 155 9.88 -17.35 -11.53
N ARG A 156 8.83 -17.45 -10.70
CA ARG A 156 8.19 -18.74 -10.32
C ARG A 156 7.08 -19.18 -11.26
N VAL A 157 6.63 -18.30 -12.15
CA VAL A 157 5.54 -18.55 -13.10
C VAL A 157 6.09 -18.82 -14.52
N ALA A 158 7.41 -18.75 -14.70
CA ALA A 158 8.12 -19.05 -15.94
C ALA A 158 8.54 -20.51 -16.02
#